data_AF-A0A433J1D6-F1
#
_entry.id   AF-A0A433J1D6-F1
#
_cell.length_a   1.000
_cell.length_b   1.000
_cell.length_c   1.000
_cell.angle_alpha   90.00
_cell.angle_beta   90.00
_cell.angle_gamma   90.00
#
_symmetry.space_group_name_H-M   'P 1'
#
loop_
_entity.id
_entity.type
_entity.pdbx_description
1 polymer ?
#
loop_
_entity_poly.entity_id
_entity_poly.type
_entity_poly.pdbx_seq_one_letter_code
_entity_poly.pdbx_strand_id
1 'polypeptide(L)'
;MAGGAVPSKRYQPLPLDAPPRTARHRPVAVQREDAALYRAVEVLRAAGWRVYRAGALHRADDRLLTTAELRRLARTITRNRGA
;
A
#
# COMPACT_ATOMS: atom_id res chain seq x y z
N MET A 1 15.94 25.60 -46.95
CA MET A 1 16.47 24.79 -45.85
C MET A 1 16.22 25.55 -44.55
N ALA A 2 15.19 25.16 -43.79
CA ALA A 2 14.81 25.84 -42.55
C ALA A 2 15.20 24.96 -41.36
N GLY A 3 16.18 25.41 -40.57
CA GLY A 3 16.60 24.76 -39.32
C GLY A 3 15.55 24.97 -38.24
N GLY A 4 14.95 23.87 -37.77
CA GLY A 4 14.03 23.88 -36.63
C GLY A 4 14.80 24.01 -35.33
N ALA A 5 14.74 25.19 -34.71
CA ALA A 5 15.26 25.42 -33.37
C ALA A 5 14.38 24.71 -32.33
N VAL A 6 14.97 23.78 -31.59
CA VAL A 6 14.39 23.15 -30.40
C VAL A 6 14.20 24.20 -29.30
N PRO A 7 13.00 24.33 -28.68
CA PRO A 7 12.84 25.20 -27.53
C PRO A 7 13.48 24.54 -26.31
N SER A 8 14.70 24.99 -25.98
CA SER A 8 15.36 24.66 -24.71
C SER A 8 14.49 25.10 -23.54
N LYS A 9 13.90 24.13 -22.83
CA LYS A 9 13.22 24.34 -21.55
C LYS A 9 14.21 24.98 -20.59
N ARG A 10 14.09 26.30 -20.41
CA ARG A 10 14.76 27.04 -19.34
C ARG A 10 14.20 26.51 -18.02
N TYR A 11 14.98 25.69 -17.32
CA TYR A 11 14.73 25.37 -15.92
C TYR A 11 14.84 26.69 -15.16
N GLN A 12 13.70 27.29 -14.80
CA GLN A 12 13.70 28.35 -13.81
C GLN A 12 13.95 27.70 -12.44
N PRO A 13 14.99 28.11 -11.69
CA PRO A 13 15.16 27.67 -10.32
C PRO A 13 13.96 28.19 -9.50
N LEU A 14 13.31 27.29 -8.75
CA LEU A 14 12.23 27.69 -7.86
C LEU A 14 12.79 28.64 -6.78
N PRO A 15 12.11 29.76 -6.47
CA PRO A 15 12.50 30.63 -5.38
C PRO A 15 12.53 29.84 -4.07
N LEU A 16 13.69 29.86 -3.39
CA LEU A 16 13.93 29.17 -2.12
C LEU A 16 13.06 29.73 -0.97
N ASP A 17 12.45 30.90 -1.18
CA ASP A 17 11.54 31.58 -0.24
C ASP A 17 10.05 31.39 -0.55
N ALA A 18 9.69 30.52 -1.50
CA ALA A 18 8.31 30.12 -1.65
C ALA A 18 7.95 29.17 -0.48
N PRO A 19 6.97 29.49 0.39
CA PRO A 19 6.49 28.51 1.36
C PRO A 19 6.14 27.26 0.58
N PRO A 20 6.53 26.05 1.06
CA PRO A 20 6.25 24.82 0.33
C PRO A 20 4.76 24.88 0.02
N ARG A 21 4.39 24.83 -1.27
CA ARG A 21 3.01 24.58 -1.67
C ARG A 21 2.68 23.29 -0.95
N THR A 22 1.99 23.41 0.19
CA THR A 22 1.64 22.27 1.01
C THR A 22 0.78 21.45 0.08
N ALA A 23 1.39 20.42 -0.50
CA ALA A 23 0.71 19.43 -1.29
C ALA A 23 -0.44 19.02 -0.40
N ARG A 24 -1.67 19.44 -0.77
CA ARG A 24 -2.86 19.38 0.07
C ARG A 24 -2.74 18.11 0.86
N HIS A 25 -2.53 18.23 2.17
CA HIS A 25 -2.36 17.10 3.05
C HIS A 25 -3.76 16.49 3.11
N ARG A 26 -4.12 15.75 2.05
CA ARG A 26 -5.37 15.04 1.95
C ARG A 26 -5.29 14.14 3.17
N PRO A 27 -6.24 14.25 4.12
CA PRO A 27 -6.25 13.29 5.20
C PRO A 27 -6.31 11.93 4.52
N VAL A 28 -5.20 11.19 4.59
CA VAL A 28 -5.22 9.76 4.31
C VAL A 28 -6.16 9.28 5.37
N ALA A 29 -7.40 8.96 4.97
CA ALA A 29 -8.37 8.41 5.87
C ALA A 29 -7.63 7.28 6.59
N VAL A 30 -7.43 7.44 7.89
CA VAL A 30 -6.98 6.35 8.75
C VAL A 30 -8.13 5.38 8.66
N GLN A 31 -8.07 4.51 7.65
CA GLN A 31 -9.02 3.44 7.49
C GLN A 31 -8.92 2.71 8.81
N ARG A 32 -10.00 2.73 9.60
CA ARG A 32 -10.10 1.95 10.82
C ARG A 32 -9.82 0.53 10.39
N GLU A 33 -8.57 0.12 10.51
CA GLU A 33 -8.11 -1.14 10.00
C GLU A 33 -8.83 -2.18 10.86
N ASP A 34 -9.72 -2.91 10.22
CA ASP A 34 -10.66 -3.81 10.87
C ASP A 34 -9.87 -4.72 11.81
N ALA A 35 -10.14 -4.71 13.12
CA ALA A 35 -9.35 -5.47 14.10
C ALA A 35 -9.27 -6.96 13.71
N ALA A 36 -10.29 -7.46 13.01
CA ALA A 36 -10.32 -8.80 12.45
C ALA A 36 -9.31 -9.02 11.32
N LEU A 37 -9.02 -8.00 10.50
CA LEU A 37 -7.96 -8.06 9.49
C LEU A 37 -6.59 -8.11 10.16
N TYR A 38 -6.34 -7.25 11.14
CA TYR A 38 -5.08 -7.25 11.88
C TYR A 38 -4.81 -8.62 12.53
N ARG A 39 -5.80 -9.20 13.23
CA ARG A 39 -5.72 -10.55 13.78
C ARG A 39 -5.46 -11.62 12.72
N ALA A 40 -6.09 -11.52 11.55
CA ALA A 40 -5.86 -12.47 10.47
C ALA A 40 -4.42 -12.42 9.94
N VAL A 41 -3.85 -11.22 9.83
CA VAL A 41 -2.44 -11.02 9.44
C VAL A 41 -1.50 -11.63 10.49
N GLU A 42 -1.76 -11.42 11.78
CA GLU A 42 -0.96 -12.02 12.86
C GLU A 42 -0.96 -13.54 12.81
N VAL A 43 -2.14 -14.16 12.63
CA VAL A 43 -2.26 -15.62 12.52
C VAL A 43 -1.45 -16.16 11.35
N LEU A 44 -1.53 -15.51 10.19
CA LEU A 44 -0.78 -15.91 9.00
C LEU A 44 0.73 -15.80 9.22
N ARG A 45 1.19 -14.70 9.81
CA ARG A 45 2.61 -14.52 10.16
C ARG A 45 3.09 -15.55 11.17
N ALA A 46 2.28 -15.87 12.18
CA ALA A 46 2.58 -16.93 13.14
C ALA A 46 2.59 -18.34 12.51
N ALA A 47 1.97 -18.50 11.34
CA ALA A 47 2.04 -19.71 10.53
C ALA A 47 3.23 -19.71 9.54
N GLY A 48 4.07 -18.66 9.56
CA GLY A 48 5.25 -18.53 8.70
C GLY A 48 5.01 -17.78 7.39
N TRP A 49 3.82 -17.24 7.16
CA TRP A 49 3.47 -16.60 5.89
C TRP A 49 3.92 -15.13 5.88
N ARG A 50 4.46 -14.67 4.75
CA ARG A 50 4.83 -13.26 4.55
C ARG A 50 3.64 -12.47 4.04
N VAL A 51 3.11 -11.57 4.86
CA VAL A 51 1.90 -10.79 4.50
C VAL A 51 2.18 -9.30 4.40
N TYR A 52 1.85 -8.73 3.24
CA TYR A 52 2.04 -7.32 2.91
C TYR A 52 0.85 -6.76 2.14
N ARG A 53 0.57 -5.47 2.37
CA ARG A 53 -0.53 -4.76 1.71
C ARG A 53 -0.11 -4.37 0.29
N ALA A 54 -0.96 -4.67 -0.68
CA ALA A 54 -0.78 -4.34 -2.10
C ALA A 54 -2.00 -3.55 -2.58
N GLY A 55 -2.05 -2.26 -2.22
CA GLY A 55 -3.19 -1.38 -2.52
C GLY A 55 -4.47 -1.80 -1.79
N ALA A 56 -5.47 -2.22 -2.57
CA ALA A 56 -6.76 -2.73 -2.06
C ALA A 56 -6.73 -4.22 -1.70
N LEU A 57 -5.65 -4.93 -2.05
CA LEU A 57 -5.48 -6.35 -1.81
C LEU A 57 -4.31 -6.59 -0.84
N HIS A 58 -4.15 -7.86 -0.46
CA HIS A 58 -3.08 -8.33 0.41
C HIS A 58 -2.31 -9.43 -0.30
N ARG A 59 -1.00 -9.31 -0.33
CA ARG A 59 -0.16 -10.40 -0.80
C ARG A 59 0.32 -11.21 0.39
N ALA A 60 -0.01 -12.50 0.38
CA ALA A 60 0.41 -13.49 1.36
C ALA A 60 1.28 -14.53 0.64
N ASP A 61 2.57 -14.50 0.94
CA ASP A 61 3.65 -15.11 0.14
C ASP A 61 3.55 -14.71 -1.33
N ASP A 62 3.13 -15.61 -2.21
CA ASP A 62 2.98 -15.36 -3.64
C ASP A 62 1.51 -15.27 -4.10
N ARG A 63 0.57 -15.26 -3.16
CA ARG A 63 -0.87 -15.16 -3.45
C ARG A 63 -1.38 -13.76 -3.18
N LEU A 64 -2.09 -13.21 -4.16
CA LEU A 64 -2.87 -11.98 -4.00
C LEU A 64 -4.27 -12.35 -3.51
N LEU A 65 -4.65 -11.80 -2.36
CA LEU A 65 -5.88 -12.12 -1.64
C LEU A 65 -6.65 -10.83 -1.32
N THR A 66 -7.97 -10.90 -1.43
CA THR A 66 -8.86 -9.90 -0.85
C THR A 66 -8.82 -9.98 0.68
N THR A 67 -9.27 -8.93 1.36
CA THR A 67 -9.44 -8.92 2.82
C THR A 67 -10.31 -10.09 3.31
N ALA A 68 -11.36 -10.45 2.56
CA ALA A 68 -12.26 -11.55 2.92
C ALA A 68 -11.57 -12.92 2.82
N GLU A 69 -10.82 -13.16 1.74
CA GLU A 69 -10.05 -14.39 1.53
C GLU A 69 -8.94 -14.55 2.56
N LEU A 70 -8.22 -13.47 2.85
CA LEU A 70 -7.17 -13.46 3.88
C LEU A 70 -7.74 -13.84 5.25
N ARG A 71 -8.89 -13.27 5.63
CA ARG A 71 -9.60 -13.64 6.87
C ARG A 71 -10.07 -15.10 6.87
N ARG A 72 -10.53 -15.62 5.74
CA ARG A 72 -10.94 -17.03 5.61
C ARG A 72 -9.75 -17.96 5.79
N LEU A 73 -8.61 -17.66 5.16
CA LEU A 73 -7.38 -18.43 5.26
C LEU A 73 -6.87 -18.47 6.71
N ALA A 74 -6.83 -17.31 7.39
CA ALA A 74 -6.44 -17.24 8.79
C ALA A 74 -7.32 -18.13 9.68
N ARG A 75 -8.65 -18.10 9.49
CA ARG A 75 -9.57 -18.99 10.24
C ARG A 75 -9.30 -20.47 9.99
N THR A 76 -9.00 -20.86 8.76
CA THR A 76 -8.65 -22.25 8.44
C THR A 76 -7.37 -22.69 9.16
N ILE A 77 -6.34 -21.84 9.18
CA ILE A 77 -5.09 -22.12 9.88
C ILE A 77 -5.32 -22.24 11.39
N THR A 78 -6.08 -21.32 11.99
CA THR A 78 -6.41 -21.40 13.42
C THR A 78 -7.17 -22.69 13.74
N ARG A 79 -8.14 -23.08 12.91
CA ARG A 79 -8.89 -24.32 13.10
C ARG A 79 -7.99 -25.55 13.05
N ASN A 80 -7.05 -25.59 12.10
CA ASN A 80 -6.16 -26.73 11.90
C ASN A 80 -5.05 -26.84 12.96
N ARG A 81 -4.74 -25.75 13.68
CA ARG A 81 -3.77 -25.76 14.80
C ARG A 81 -4.39 -26.14 16.14
N GLY A 82 -5.72 -26.10 16.25
CA GLY A 82 -6.45 -26.46 17.47
C GLY A 82 -6.99 -27.90 17.48
N ALA A 83 -6.72 -28.68 16.43
CA ALA A 83 -6.98 -30.12 16.32
C ALA A 83 -5.65 -30.88 16.45
#